data_AF-A0A1I6D489-F1
#
_entry.id   AF-A0A1I6D489-F1
#
_cell.length_a   1.000
_cell.length_b   1.000
_cell.length_c   1.000
_cell.angle_alpha   90.00
_cell.angle_beta   90.00
_cell.angle_gamma   90.00
#
_symmetry.space_group_name_H-M   'P 1'
#
loop_
_entity.id
_entity.type
_entity.pdbx_description
1 polymer ?
#
loop_
_entity_poly.entity_id
_entity_poly.type
_entity_poly.pdbx_seq_one_letter_code
_entity_poly.pdbx_strand_id
1 'polypeptide(L)'
;MHDELEKIDLIRNRTGISYREAKKVLEEAEGDVVQALINLEEKDKQFSEKMQGRAQDIWENLKGMLHRGQETKIKIKQGDRTVFEMPATVGAVGILAALASSELAVLGALGTATAMAKKYTLEIDRGEKGEEPDKKPAEQDGDTFTFKNPPLQ
;
A
#
# COMPACT_ATOMS: atom_id res chain seq x y z
N MET A 1 36.43 -32.18 10.20
CA MET A 1 35.81 -30.84 10.34
C MET A 1 35.53 -30.16 8.99
N HIS A 2 35.80 -30.77 7.83
CA HIS A 2 35.51 -30.19 6.51
C HIS A 2 34.10 -30.54 5.96
N ASP A 3 33.48 -31.60 6.48
CA ASP A 3 32.16 -32.09 6.04
C ASP A 3 31.02 -31.08 6.22
N GLU A 4 31.03 -30.31 7.32
CA GLU A 4 29.97 -29.32 7.58
C GLU A 4 30.04 -28.14 6.60
N LEU A 5 31.26 -27.64 6.32
CA LEU A 5 31.44 -26.53 5.40
C LEU A 5 31.07 -26.93 3.96
N GLU A 6 31.43 -28.14 3.52
CA GLU A 6 31.05 -28.66 2.20
C GLU A 6 29.53 -28.74 2.03
N LYS A 7 28.82 -29.21 3.06
CA LYS A 7 27.34 -29.24 3.08
C LYS A 7 26.74 -27.85 3.00
N ILE A 8 27.28 -26.89 3.76
CA ILE A 8 26.85 -25.49 3.73
C ILE A 8 27.08 -24.89 2.34
N ASP A 9 28.26 -25.06 1.76
CA ASP A 9 28.59 -24.57 0.42
C ASP A 9 27.67 -25.16 -0.64
N LEU A 10 27.35 -26.45 -0.54
CA LEU A 10 26.43 -27.10 -1.48
C LEU A 10 25.02 -26.51 -1.41
N ILE A 11 24.49 -26.27 -0.20
CA ILE A 11 23.17 -25.62 -0.04
C ILE A 11 23.19 -24.23 -0.66
N ARG A 12 24.22 -23.42 -0.38
CA ARG A 12 24.35 -22.07 -0.96
C ARG A 12 24.46 -22.09 -2.47
N ASN A 13 25.25 -22.99 -3.04
CA ASN A 13 25.42 -23.10 -4.48
C ASN A 13 24.13 -23.48 -5.20
N ARG A 14 23.24 -24.23 -4.53
CA ARG A 14 21.93 -24.63 -5.07
C ARG A 14 20.83 -23.59 -4.91
N THR A 15 20.90 -22.79 -3.84
CA THR A 15 19.78 -21.92 -3.43
C THR A 15 20.10 -20.43 -3.49
N GLY A 16 21.37 -20.03 -3.54
CA GLY A 16 21.82 -18.65 -3.54
C GLY A 16 21.80 -17.96 -2.17
N ILE A 17 21.44 -18.65 -1.09
CA ILE A 17 21.30 -18.05 0.25
C ILE A 17 22.65 -17.76 0.93
N SER A 18 22.61 -16.95 2.01
CA SER A 18 23.82 -16.60 2.75
C SER A 18 24.40 -17.77 3.55
N TYR A 19 25.70 -17.72 3.90
CA TYR A 19 26.33 -18.72 4.79
C TYR A 19 25.60 -18.91 6.11
N ARG A 20 25.10 -17.81 6.69
CA ARG A 20 24.35 -17.84 7.95
C ARG A 20 23.05 -18.62 7.80
N GLU A 21 22.32 -18.39 6.71
CA GLU A 21 21.06 -19.08 6.46
C GLU A 21 21.29 -20.54 6.11
N ALA A 22 22.26 -20.85 5.25
CA ALA A 22 22.61 -22.22 4.90
C ALA A 22 23.01 -23.05 6.13
N LYS A 23 23.82 -22.48 7.03
CA LYS A 23 24.15 -23.11 8.31
C LYS A 23 22.89 -23.38 9.14
N LYS A 24 22.03 -22.38 9.30
CA LYS A 24 20.82 -22.49 10.11
C LYS A 24 19.88 -23.61 9.59
N VAL A 25 19.67 -23.67 8.28
CA VAL A 25 18.79 -24.68 7.68
C VAL A 25 19.41 -26.08 7.79
N LEU A 26 20.73 -26.20 7.64
CA LEU A 26 21.43 -27.47 7.84
C LEU A 26 21.33 -27.95 9.31
N GLU A 27 21.41 -27.05 10.28
CA GLU A 27 21.21 -27.36 11.70
C GLU A 27 19.75 -27.78 12.00
N GLU A 28 18.75 -27.08 11.42
CA GLU A 28 17.33 -27.45 11.52
C GLU A 28 17.02 -28.81 10.89
N ALA A 29 17.80 -29.22 9.88
CA ALA A 29 17.69 -30.51 9.21
C ALA A 29 18.60 -31.59 9.83
N GLU A 30 19.14 -31.34 11.02
CA GLU A 30 20.00 -32.28 11.75
C GLU A 30 21.20 -32.79 10.93
N GLY A 31 21.73 -31.95 10.03
CA GLY A 31 22.86 -32.27 9.17
C GLY A 31 22.51 -32.97 7.85
N ASP A 32 21.22 -33.20 7.55
CA ASP A 32 20.75 -33.73 6.27
C ASP A 32 20.56 -32.59 5.25
N VAL A 33 21.39 -32.62 4.21
CA VAL A 33 21.37 -31.64 3.12
C VAL A 33 20.09 -31.72 2.28
N VAL A 34 19.60 -32.92 2.01
CA VAL A 34 18.40 -33.12 1.19
C VAL A 34 17.20 -32.58 1.94
N GLN A 35 17.08 -32.92 3.22
CA GLN A 35 16.01 -32.38 4.07
C GLN A 35 16.12 -30.85 4.21
N ALA A 36 17.33 -30.30 4.32
CA ALA A 36 17.55 -28.85 4.34
C ALA A 36 17.03 -28.16 3.06
N LEU A 37 17.32 -28.73 1.88
CA LEU A 37 16.85 -28.19 0.61
C LEU A 37 15.32 -28.28 0.47
N ILE A 38 14.71 -29.42 0.86
CA ILE A 38 13.25 -29.59 0.87
C ILE A 38 12.60 -28.54 1.78
N ASN A 39 13.12 -28.37 2.99
CA ASN A 39 12.61 -27.39 3.96
C ASN A 39 12.66 -25.96 3.40
N LEU A 40 13.70 -25.61 2.64
CA LEU A 40 13.82 -24.30 1.99
C LEU A 40 12.79 -24.11 0.87
N GLU A 41 12.60 -25.10 0.01
CA GLU A 41 11.62 -25.04 -1.09
C GLU A 41 10.18 -24.94 -0.56
N GLU A 42 9.85 -25.67 0.49
CA GLU A 42 8.53 -25.59 1.12
C GLU A 42 8.27 -24.24 1.76
N LYS A 43 9.28 -23.67 2.47
CA LYS A 43 9.18 -22.33 3.06
C LYS A 43 8.96 -21.26 1.98
N ASP A 44 9.67 -21.35 0.86
CA ASP A 44 9.53 -20.39 -0.26
C ASP A 44 8.15 -20.49 -0.92
N LYS A 45 7.67 -21.70 -1.21
CA LYS A 45 6.32 -21.93 -1.76
C LYS A 45 5.23 -21.39 -0.83
N GLN A 46 5.29 -21.74 0.46
CA GLN A 46 4.31 -21.26 1.44
C GLN A 46 4.33 -19.74 1.57
N PHE A 47 5.51 -19.12 1.53
CA PHE A 47 5.63 -17.67 1.58
C PHE A 47 5.05 -17.02 0.32
N SER A 48 5.41 -17.54 -0.86
CA SER A 48 4.91 -17.07 -2.16
C SER A 48 3.39 -17.18 -2.28
N GLU A 49 2.79 -18.32 -1.93
CA GLU A 49 1.33 -18.51 -1.98
C GLU A 49 0.60 -17.56 -1.02
N LYS A 50 1.09 -17.43 0.22
CA LYS A 50 0.52 -16.49 1.21
C LYS A 50 0.66 -15.04 0.77
N MET A 51 1.78 -14.69 0.14
CA MET A 51 2.02 -13.36 -0.41
C MET A 51 1.13 -13.08 -1.62
N GLN A 52 0.96 -14.03 -2.53
CA GLN A 52 0.12 -13.87 -3.71
C GLN A 52 -1.35 -13.64 -3.33
N GLY A 53 -1.89 -14.43 -2.40
CA GLY A 53 -3.25 -14.25 -1.90
C GLY A 53 -3.45 -12.87 -1.25
N ARG A 54 -2.54 -12.47 -0.36
CA ARG A 54 -2.59 -11.13 0.27
C ARG A 54 -2.41 -9.99 -0.73
N ALA A 55 -1.52 -10.15 -1.70
CA ALA A 55 -1.28 -9.14 -2.72
C ALA A 55 -2.53 -8.92 -3.58
N GLN A 56 -3.24 -9.99 -3.92
CA GLN A 56 -4.49 -9.92 -4.66
C GLN A 56 -5.59 -9.21 -3.85
N ASP A 57 -5.76 -9.56 -2.57
CA ASP A 57 -6.71 -8.89 -1.68
C ASP A 57 -6.41 -7.38 -1.53
N ILE A 58 -5.14 -7.02 -1.36
CA ILE A 58 -4.70 -5.63 -1.27
C ILE A 58 -4.94 -4.90 -2.59
N TRP A 59 -4.66 -5.54 -3.72
CA TRP A 59 -4.87 -4.95 -5.06
C TRP A 59 -6.34 -4.68 -5.36
N GLU A 60 -7.24 -5.61 -5.01
CA GLU A 60 -8.68 -5.44 -5.17
C GLU A 60 -9.21 -4.28 -4.32
N ASN A 61 -8.76 -4.20 -3.06
CA ASN A 61 -9.10 -3.09 -2.16
C ASN A 61 -8.56 -1.75 -2.67
N LEU A 62 -7.32 -1.72 -3.16
CA LEU A 62 -6.70 -0.51 -3.71
C LEU A 62 -7.40 -0.06 -4.99
N LYS A 63 -7.79 -0.99 -5.88
CA LYS A 63 -8.56 -0.69 -7.09
C LYS A 63 -9.90 -0.05 -6.74
N GLY A 64 -10.59 -0.57 -5.72
CA GLY A 64 -11.83 0.00 -5.18
C GLY A 64 -11.65 1.40 -4.59
N MET A 65 -10.53 1.68 -3.93
CA MET A 65 -10.20 3.02 -3.41
C MET A 65 -9.81 4.01 -4.53
N LEU A 66 -9.06 3.55 -5.53
CA LEU A 66 -8.60 4.38 -6.65
C LEU A 66 -9.76 4.80 -7.57
N HIS A 67 -10.73 3.91 -7.81
CA HIS A 67 -11.95 4.26 -8.56
C HIS A 67 -12.83 5.31 -7.84
N ARG A 68 -12.61 5.54 -6.55
CA ARG A 68 -13.30 6.57 -5.75
C ARG A 68 -12.48 7.85 -5.60
N GLY A 69 -11.26 7.92 -6.13
CA GLY A 69 -10.24 8.83 -5.61
C GLY A 69 -9.69 9.84 -6.61
N GLN A 70 -10.15 11.08 -6.51
CA GLN A 70 -9.25 12.24 -6.70
C GLN A 70 -8.99 13.01 -5.40
N GLU A 71 -9.78 12.83 -4.34
CA GLU A 71 -9.73 13.70 -3.16
C GLU A 71 -9.45 12.98 -1.83
N THR A 72 -8.98 11.73 -1.86
CA THR A 72 -8.57 11.07 -0.60
C THR A 72 -7.25 11.66 -0.11
N LYS A 73 -7.26 12.21 1.11
CA LYS A 73 -6.12 12.83 1.77
C LYS A 73 -5.77 12.09 3.05
N ILE A 74 -4.48 12.08 3.36
CA ILE A 74 -3.92 11.58 4.61
C ILE A 74 -3.52 12.81 5.43
N LYS A 75 -3.98 12.88 6.68
CA LYS A 75 -3.63 13.92 7.65
C LYS A 75 -2.80 13.29 8.76
N ILE A 76 -1.68 13.92 9.09
CA ILE A 76 -0.86 13.58 10.25
C ILE A 76 -1.23 14.55 11.37
N LYS A 77 -1.64 14.00 12.51
CA LYS A 77 -2.16 14.71 13.67
C LYS A 77 -1.23 14.57 14.86
N GLN A 78 -1.20 15.56 15.74
CA GLN A 78 -0.56 15.46 17.05
C GLN A 78 -1.49 16.08 18.10
N GLY A 79 -2.31 15.24 18.74
CA GLY A 79 -3.53 15.74 19.39
C GLY A 79 -4.50 16.28 18.34
N ASP A 80 -5.14 17.41 18.60
CA ASP A 80 -6.18 17.95 17.71
C ASP A 80 -5.63 18.67 16.46
N ARG A 81 -4.34 19.04 16.49
CA ARG A 81 -3.70 19.78 15.39
C ARG A 81 -3.26 18.87 14.25
N THR A 82 -3.60 19.26 13.02
CA THR A 82 -3.00 18.70 11.80
C THR A 82 -1.63 19.33 11.59
N VAL A 83 -0.58 18.51 11.59
CA VAL A 83 0.80 18.96 11.34
C VAL A 83 1.20 18.80 9.87
N PHE A 84 0.53 17.92 9.14
CA PHE A 84 0.80 17.65 7.73
C PHE A 84 -0.43 17.06 7.03
N GLU A 85 -0.65 17.42 5.77
CA GLU A 85 -1.74 16.91 4.94
C GLU A 85 -1.20 16.63 3.53
N MET A 86 -1.49 15.44 2.98
CA MET A 86 -1.07 15.06 1.64
C MET A 86 -2.13 14.17 0.96
N PRO A 87 -2.21 14.15 -0.37
CA PRO A 87 -2.98 13.15 -1.08
C PRO A 87 -2.53 11.73 -0.73
N ALA A 88 -3.47 10.79 -0.62
CA ALA A 88 -3.16 9.39 -0.33
C ALA A 88 -2.27 8.74 -1.41
N THR A 89 -2.33 9.24 -2.63
CA THR A 89 -1.46 8.82 -3.75
C THR A 89 0.02 9.08 -3.46
N VAL A 90 0.34 10.20 -2.79
CA VAL A 90 1.72 10.50 -2.38
C VAL A 90 2.21 9.49 -1.36
N GLY A 91 1.36 9.11 -0.40
CA GLY A 91 1.66 8.05 0.57
C GLY A 91 1.95 6.71 -0.11
N ALA A 92 1.15 6.32 -1.09
CA ALA A 92 1.35 5.08 -1.85
C ALA A 92 2.69 5.07 -2.61
N VAL A 93 3.03 6.17 -3.28
CA VAL A 93 4.34 6.33 -3.95
C VAL A 93 5.49 6.23 -2.94
N GLY A 94 5.34 6.86 -1.76
CA GLY A 94 6.33 6.77 -0.69
C GLY A 94 6.59 5.35 -0.20
N ILE A 95 5.54 4.53 -0.07
CA ILE A 95 5.68 3.11 0.31
C ILE A 95 6.41 2.33 -0.78
N LEU A 96 6.04 2.53 -2.07
CA LEU A 96 6.73 1.86 -3.17
C LEU A 96 8.22 2.22 -3.23
N ALA A 97 8.55 3.50 -3.02
CA ALA A 97 9.94 3.95 -2.96
C ALA A 97 10.70 3.32 -1.79
N ALA A 98 10.07 3.20 -0.62
CA ALA A 98 10.66 2.54 0.54
C ALA A 98 10.91 1.05 0.29
N LEU A 99 10.01 0.34 -0.40
CA LEU A 99 10.22 -1.07 -0.75
C LEU A 99 11.32 -1.27 -1.80
N ALA A 100 11.49 -0.32 -2.71
CA ALA A 100 12.50 -0.39 -3.76
C ALA A 100 13.94 -0.08 -3.27
N SER A 101 14.09 0.55 -2.10
CA SER A 101 15.40 0.93 -1.55
C SER A 101 15.52 0.67 -0.06
N SER A 102 16.50 -0.13 0.33
CA SER A 102 16.78 -0.44 1.74
C SER A 102 17.09 0.80 2.57
N GLU A 103 17.76 1.80 2.00
CA GLU A 103 18.05 3.06 2.69
C GLU A 103 16.77 3.84 3.01
N LEU A 104 15.85 3.93 2.03
CA LEU A 104 14.55 4.57 2.22
C LEU A 104 13.66 3.77 3.19
N ALA A 105 13.73 2.43 3.17
CA ALA A 105 13.03 1.57 4.11
C ALA A 105 13.47 1.86 5.56
N VAL A 106 14.78 1.94 5.81
CA VAL A 106 15.33 2.25 7.14
C VAL A 106 14.89 3.65 7.59
N LEU A 107 14.98 4.65 6.71
CA LEU A 107 14.49 6.01 7.01
C LEU A 107 13.00 6.03 7.32
N GLY A 108 12.19 5.33 6.54
CA GLY A 108 10.74 5.19 6.77
C GLY A 108 10.44 4.51 8.11
N ALA A 109 11.16 3.44 8.45
CA ALA A 109 10.99 2.74 9.72
C ALA A 109 11.35 3.63 10.92
N LEU A 110 12.47 4.38 10.84
CA LEU A 110 12.85 5.33 11.90
C LEU A 110 11.85 6.48 12.02
N GLY A 111 11.38 7.02 10.89
CA GLY A 111 10.36 8.07 10.85
C GLY A 111 9.05 7.62 11.50
N THR A 112 8.56 6.43 11.14
CA THR A 112 7.34 5.85 11.72
C THR A 112 7.51 5.54 13.22
N ALA A 113 8.64 4.96 13.64
CA ALA A 113 8.93 4.72 15.05
C ALA A 113 8.95 6.03 15.86
N THR A 114 9.58 7.07 15.32
CA THR A 114 9.62 8.40 15.96
C THR A 114 8.23 9.02 16.05
N ALA A 115 7.43 8.89 14.99
CA ALA A 115 6.06 9.37 14.96
C ALA A 115 5.21 8.67 16.05
N MET A 116 5.33 7.35 16.19
CA MET A 116 4.66 6.59 17.24
C MET A 116 5.11 7.02 18.64
N ALA A 117 6.42 7.15 18.88
CA ALA A 117 6.96 7.60 20.16
C ALA A 117 6.44 8.99 20.56
N LYS A 118 6.26 9.88 19.58
CA LYS A 118 5.70 11.23 19.78
C LYS A 118 4.17 11.31 19.70
N LYS A 119 3.49 10.16 19.63
CA LYS A 119 2.02 10.04 19.59
C LYS A 119 1.39 10.81 18.42
N TYR A 120 2.03 10.78 17.26
CA TYR A 120 1.38 11.21 16.04
C TYR A 120 0.33 10.18 15.60
N THR A 121 -0.80 10.65 15.08
CA THR A 121 -1.87 9.81 14.54
C THR A 121 -2.08 10.10 13.06
N LEU A 122 -2.58 9.10 12.33
CA LEU A 122 -2.91 9.19 10.91
C LEU A 122 -4.42 9.16 10.76
N GLU A 123 -4.98 10.16 10.08
CA GLU A 123 -6.39 10.22 9.70
C GLU A 123 -6.49 10.16 8.17
N ILE A 124 -7.48 9.42 7.67
CA ILE A 124 -7.77 9.34 6.25
C ILE A 124 -9.06 10.12 6.01
N ASP A 125 -8.93 11.26 5.35
CA ASP A 125 -10.03 12.07 4.89
C ASP A 125 -10.40 11.60 3.48
N ARG A 126 -11.54 10.91 3.37
CA ARG A 126 -12.09 10.52 2.07
C ARG A 126 -13.05 11.63 1.70
N GLY A 127 -12.66 12.51 0.77
CA GLY A 127 -13.50 13.61 0.31
C GLY A 127 -14.96 13.18 0.18
N GLU A 128 -15.85 13.91 0.83
CA GLU A 128 -17.30 13.69 0.72
C GLU A 128 -17.67 13.80 -0.76
N LYS A 129 -18.51 12.89 -1.25
CA LYS A 129 -19.20 13.11 -2.53
C LYS A 129 -19.81 14.50 -2.43
N GLY A 130 -19.42 15.39 -3.35
CA GLY A 130 -19.97 16.74 -3.39
C GLY A 130 -21.48 16.68 -3.19
N GLU A 131 -21.94 17.27 -2.09
CA GLU A 131 -23.30 17.75 -2.01
C GLU A 131 -23.48 18.66 -3.22
N GLU A 132 -24.28 18.23 -4.18
CA GLU A 132 -24.79 19.13 -5.21
C GLU A 132 -25.39 20.33 -4.48
N PRO A 133 -24.98 21.57 -4.78
CA PRO A 133 -25.62 22.71 -4.18
C PRO A 133 -27.08 22.68 -4.61
N ASP A 134 -27.96 22.56 -3.61
CA ASP A 134 -29.40 22.70 -3.69
C ASP A 134 -29.74 23.94 -4.53
N LYS A 135 -29.99 23.73 -5.82
CA LYS A 135 -30.53 24.75 -6.72
C LYS A 135 -32.03 24.60 -6.73
N LYS A 136 -32.71 25.30 -5.83
CA LYS A 136 -34.04 25.86 -6.09
C LYS A 136 -34.21 27.22 -5.42
N PRO A 137 -34.99 28.16 -5.99
CA PRO A 137 -35.48 28.29 -7.37
C PRO A 137 -35.14 29.66 -7.98
N ALA A 138 -34.66 29.69 -9.24
CA ALA A 138 -34.77 30.90 -10.04
C ALA A 138 -36.18 30.94 -10.63
N GLU A 139 -37.03 31.72 -9.98
CA GLU A 139 -38.30 32.20 -10.51
C GLU A 139 -38.02 32.94 -11.83
N GLN A 140 -38.36 32.33 -12.95
CA GLN A 140 -38.51 33.01 -14.23
C GLN A 140 -39.92 32.75 -14.74
N ASP A 141 -40.72 33.76 -14.44
CA ASP A 141 -41.98 34.13 -15.03
C ASP A 141 -41.90 34.16 -16.57
N GLY A 142 -42.99 33.77 -17.22
CA GLY A 142 -43.25 34.08 -18.62
C GLY A 142 -42.96 32.97 -19.63
N ASP A 143 -44.00 32.17 -19.92
CA ASP A 143 -44.30 31.78 -21.30
C ASP A 143 -45.82 31.50 -21.41
N THR A 144 -46.61 32.58 -21.41
CA THR A 144 -47.94 32.56 -22.04
C THR A 144 -47.80 33.25 -23.39
N PHE A 145 -47.66 32.42 -24.43
CA PHE A 145 -47.73 32.84 -25.82
C PHE A 145 -49.10 33.48 -26.10
N THR A 146 -49.14 34.79 -26.35
CA THR A 146 -50.29 35.46 -26.96
C THR A 146 -49.87 36.15 -28.25
N PHE A 147 -50.45 35.68 -29.35
CA PHE A 147 -50.24 36.21 -30.70
C PHE A 147 -51.00 37.53 -30.85
N LYS A 148 -50.31 38.61 -31.22
CA LYS A 148 -50.95 39.85 -31.70
C LYS A 148 -50.37 40.23 -33.05
N ASN A 149 -51.19 40.05 -34.08
CA ASN A 149 -50.95 40.48 -35.45
C ASN A 149 -51.25 41.99 -35.58
N PRO A 150 -50.34 42.85 -36.05
CA PRO A 150 -50.67 44.22 -36.43
C PRO A 150 -51.13 44.31 -37.91
N PRO A 151 -51.94 45.34 -38.26
CA PRO A 151 -52.70 45.39 -39.50
C PRO A 151 -51.88 45.77 -40.74
N LEU A 152 -52.40 45.36 -41.90
CA LEU A 152 -51.95 45.71 -43.25
C LEU A 152 -51.86 47.23 -43.45
N GLN A 153 -50.71 47.71 -43.95
CA GLN A 153 -50.58 48.93 -44.76
C GLN A 153 -49.58 48.67 -45.89
#